data_AF-A0A7Y8TIJ6-F1
#
_entry.id   AF-A0A7Y8TIJ6-F1
#
_cell.length_a   1.000
_cell.length_b   1.000
_cell.length_c   1.000
_cell.angle_alpha   90.00
_cell.angle_beta   90.00
_cell.angle_gamma   90.00
#
_symmetry.space_group_name_H-M   'P 1'
#
loop_
_entity.id
_entity.type
_entity.pdbx_description
1 polymer ?
#
loop_
_entity_poly.entity_id
_entity_poly.type
_entity_poly.pdbx_seq_one_letter_code
_entity_poly.pdbx_strand_id
1 'polypeptide(L)'
;SGGIMGDPYSGTSIEKGILIINHFGGSSWKWAYTDKYRYQNGHFELIGHTSSSGRPGDYIKEVDFNLSTGQINFRNDVDNTKEYGPSQKETYIKKGIKINLQNRNDKSIKIILPKTKEEIFI
;
A
#
# COMPACT_ATOMS: atom_id res chain seq x y z
N SER A 1 -10.12 28.54 -7.64
CA SER A 1 -8.90 27.83 -8.08
C SER A 1 -8.91 26.43 -7.46
N GLY A 2 -9.48 25.44 -8.15
CA GLY A 2 -9.47 24.04 -7.69
C GLY A 2 -8.08 23.46 -7.93
N GLY A 3 -7.42 22.93 -6.90
CA GLY A 3 -6.01 22.54 -6.98
C GLY A 3 -5.75 21.55 -8.10
N ILE A 4 -4.91 21.97 -9.05
CA ILE A 4 -4.44 21.21 -10.22
C ILE A 4 -3.65 19.98 -9.75
N MET A 5 -4.26 18.81 -9.78
CA MET A 5 -3.61 17.50 -9.67
C MET A 5 -4.50 16.58 -10.51
N GLY A 6 -4.28 16.41 -11.81
CA GLY A 6 -3.07 15.84 -12.38
C GLY A 6 -3.10 14.35 -12.09
N ASP A 7 -3.23 13.51 -13.12
CA ASP A 7 -3.32 12.04 -13.03
C ASP A 7 -2.46 11.48 -11.87
N PRO A 8 -3.04 10.77 -10.88
CA PRO A 8 -2.30 10.26 -9.72
C PRO A 8 -1.22 9.24 -10.08
N TYR A 9 -1.22 8.78 -11.34
CA TYR A 9 -0.17 7.96 -11.90
C TYR A 9 1.19 8.68 -11.86
N SER A 10 2.12 8.11 -11.11
CA SER A 10 3.48 8.63 -10.98
C SER A 10 4.44 7.98 -11.99
N GLY A 11 4.15 6.73 -12.40
CA GLY A 11 4.91 6.05 -13.45
C GLY A 11 4.77 4.54 -13.48
N THR A 12 5.23 3.95 -14.58
CA THR A 12 5.37 2.51 -14.80
C THR A 12 6.80 2.23 -15.20
N SER A 13 7.42 1.24 -14.58
CA SER A 13 8.73 0.72 -14.99
C SER A 13 8.69 -0.81 -15.09
N ILE A 14 9.62 -1.36 -15.88
CA ILE A 14 9.92 -2.79 -15.87
C ILE A 14 11.36 -2.94 -15.41
N GLU A 15 11.55 -3.60 -14.27
CA GLU A 15 12.87 -3.81 -13.67
C GLU A 15 13.03 -5.28 -13.32
N LYS A 16 14.07 -5.92 -13.90
CA LYS A 16 14.38 -7.35 -13.65
C LYS A 16 13.16 -8.27 -13.85
N GLY A 17 12.33 -7.98 -14.85
CA GLY A 17 11.12 -8.76 -15.18
C GLY A 17 9.91 -8.49 -14.28
N ILE A 18 9.96 -7.47 -13.43
CA ILE A 18 8.84 -7.02 -12.60
C ILE A 18 8.26 -5.73 -13.18
N LEU A 19 6.95 -5.74 -13.46
CA LEU A 19 6.20 -4.55 -13.79
C LEU A 19 5.87 -3.80 -12.50
N ILE A 20 6.28 -2.54 -12.39
CA ILE A 20 6.08 -1.71 -11.21
C ILE A 20 5.19 -0.54 -11.61
N ILE A 21 4.09 -0.34 -10.89
CA ILE A 21 3.16 0.77 -11.12
C ILE A 21 3.07 1.59 -9.84
N ASN A 22 3.35 2.89 -9.94
CA ASN A 22 3.40 3.81 -8.80
C ASN A 22 2.33 4.88 -8.94
N HIS A 23 1.68 5.19 -7.83
CA HIS A 23 0.77 6.32 -7.71
C HIS A 23 1.15 7.15 -6.50
N PHE A 24 0.98 8.46 -6.62
CA PHE A 24 1.23 9.42 -5.56
C PHE A 24 0.27 10.59 -5.68
N GLY A 25 -0.22 11.09 -4.56
CA GLY A 25 -1.11 12.24 -4.56
C GLY A 25 -1.23 12.93 -3.20
N GLY A 26 -2.04 13.98 -3.20
CA GLY A 26 -2.41 14.72 -1.99
C GLY A 26 -1.64 16.02 -1.78
N SER A 27 -2.17 16.86 -0.88
CA SER A 27 -1.65 18.19 -0.54
C SER A 27 -0.95 18.19 0.82
N SER A 28 -1.59 18.65 1.89
CA SER A 28 -1.09 18.54 3.26
C SER A 28 -1.16 17.11 3.77
N TRP A 29 -2.21 16.38 3.37
CA TRP A 29 -2.30 14.93 3.54
C TRP A 29 -1.76 14.26 2.28
N LYS A 30 -0.84 13.32 2.45
CA LYS A 30 -0.12 12.62 1.38
C LYS A 30 -0.54 11.17 1.33
N TRP A 31 -0.55 10.62 0.13
CA TRP A 31 -0.69 9.19 -0.08
C TRP A 31 0.16 8.72 -1.26
N ALA A 32 0.61 7.48 -1.18
CA ALA A 32 1.37 6.81 -2.21
C ALA A 32 1.03 5.32 -2.19
N TYR A 33 1.04 4.68 -3.36
CA TYR A 33 1.12 3.23 -3.41
C TYR A 33 1.92 2.74 -4.62
N THR A 34 2.54 1.59 -4.44
CA THR A 34 3.32 0.90 -5.46
C THR A 34 2.85 -0.54 -5.54
N ASP A 35 2.43 -0.95 -6.72
CA ASP A 35 2.15 -2.34 -7.04
C ASP A 35 3.30 -2.93 -7.83
N LYS A 36 3.67 -4.16 -7.50
CA LYS A 36 4.68 -4.94 -8.22
C LYS A 36 4.04 -6.20 -8.76
N TYR A 37 4.12 -6.38 -10.08
CA TYR A 37 3.57 -7.51 -10.80
C TYR A 37 4.66 -8.34 -11.43
N ARG A 38 4.46 -9.66 -11.45
CA ARG A 38 5.28 -10.60 -12.21
C ARG A 38 4.41 -11.28 -13.25
N TYR A 39 4.91 -11.37 -14.48
CA TYR A 39 4.25 -12.18 -15.50
C TYR A 39 4.51 -13.66 -15.24
N GLN A 40 3.48 -14.40 -14.85
CA GLN A 40 3.53 -15.84 -14.59
C GLN A 40 2.14 -16.45 -14.82
N ASN A 41 2.06 -17.75 -15.10
CA ASN A 41 0.79 -18.44 -15.36
C ASN A 41 -0.07 -17.77 -16.45
N GLY A 42 0.57 -17.13 -17.44
CA GLY A 42 -0.10 -16.45 -18.55
C GLY A 42 -0.69 -15.07 -18.24
N HIS A 43 -0.42 -14.48 -17.08
CA HIS A 43 -0.92 -13.15 -16.71
C HIS A 43 0.01 -12.43 -15.72
N PHE A 44 -0.25 -11.13 -15.49
CA PHE A 44 0.49 -10.34 -14.48
C PHE A 44 -0.14 -10.55 -13.10
N GLU A 45 0.53 -11.32 -12.24
CA GLU A 45 0.12 -11.54 -10.85
C GLU A 45 0.76 -10.49 -9.94
N LEU A 46 -0.01 -9.94 -9.00
CA LEU A 46 0.48 -9.02 -7.99
C LEU A 46 1.33 -9.80 -6.99
N ILE A 47 2.61 -9.45 -6.89
CA ILE A 47 3.57 -10.11 -5.98
C ILE A 47 3.92 -9.25 -4.77
N GLY A 48 3.69 -7.94 -4.85
CA GLY A 48 3.96 -7.00 -3.77
C GLY A 48 3.13 -5.73 -3.89
N HIS A 49 2.76 -5.18 -2.75
CA HIS A 49 2.03 -3.93 -2.63
C HIS A 49 2.60 -3.14 -1.46
N THR A 50 2.97 -1.88 -1.70
CA THR A 50 3.32 -0.95 -0.62
C THR A 50 2.41 0.25 -0.67
N SER A 51 1.87 0.68 0.47
CA SER A 51 1.09 1.91 0.57
C SER A 51 1.60 2.76 1.72
N SER A 52 1.64 4.07 1.52
CA SER A 52 1.90 5.06 2.56
C SER A 52 0.81 6.12 2.56
N SER A 53 0.37 6.54 3.74
CA SER A 53 -0.62 7.60 3.88
C SER A 53 -0.49 8.33 5.20
N GLY A 54 -0.73 9.64 5.20
CA GLY A 54 -0.65 10.42 6.43
C GLY A 54 -0.38 11.89 6.17
N ARG A 55 -0.13 12.60 7.26
CA ARG A 55 0.22 14.03 7.23
C ARG A 55 1.55 14.20 7.96
N PRO A 56 2.60 14.69 7.27
CA PRO A 56 3.88 14.96 7.90
C PRO A 56 3.73 15.87 9.13
N GLY A 57 4.36 15.50 10.25
CA GLY A 57 4.23 16.19 11.53
C GLY A 57 3.04 15.73 12.40
N ASP A 58 2.11 14.96 11.84
CA ASP A 58 1.02 14.31 12.58
C ASP A 58 1.32 12.81 12.73
N TYR A 59 1.22 12.06 11.62
CA TYR A 59 1.51 10.63 11.53
C TYR A 59 1.74 10.19 10.08
N ILE A 60 2.45 9.07 9.90
CA ILE A 60 2.59 8.35 8.63
C ILE A 60 2.30 6.86 8.86
N LYS A 61 1.31 6.33 8.14
CA LYS A 61 0.98 4.90 8.08
C LYS A 61 1.60 4.28 6.85
N GLU A 62 2.28 3.16 7.03
CA GLU A 62 2.91 2.37 5.97
C GLU A 62 2.46 0.91 6.05
N VAL A 63 2.21 0.32 4.89
CA VAL A 63 1.96 -1.11 4.70
C VAL A 63 2.90 -1.60 3.62
N ASP A 64 3.61 -2.67 3.89
CA ASP A 64 4.37 -3.46 2.91
C ASP A 64 3.84 -4.90 2.93
N PHE A 65 3.17 -5.29 1.87
CA PHE A 65 2.60 -6.61 1.70
C PHE A 65 3.35 -7.35 0.59
N ASN A 66 4.12 -8.37 0.98
CA ASN A 66 4.65 -9.38 0.08
C ASN A 66 3.59 -10.48 -0.14
N LEU A 67 2.87 -10.43 -1.26
CA LEU A 67 1.84 -11.42 -1.59
C LEU A 67 2.44 -12.81 -1.89
N SER A 68 3.70 -12.89 -2.30
CA SER A 68 4.36 -14.17 -2.56
C SER A 68 4.59 -14.98 -1.28
N THR A 69 4.92 -14.32 -0.16
CA THR A 69 5.11 -14.98 1.14
C THR A 69 3.88 -14.91 2.04
N GLY A 70 2.98 -13.96 1.76
CA GLY A 70 1.86 -13.60 2.62
C GLY A 70 2.24 -12.64 3.74
N GLN A 71 3.48 -12.13 3.80
CA GLN A 71 3.93 -11.28 4.89
C GLN A 71 3.48 -9.83 4.69
N ILE A 72 2.81 -9.30 5.71
CA ILE A 72 2.41 -7.90 5.84
C ILE A 72 3.26 -7.28 6.94
N ASN A 73 3.93 -6.19 6.64
CA ASN A 73 4.60 -5.33 7.60
C ASN A 73 3.84 -4.01 7.67
N PHE A 74 3.31 -3.69 8.84
CA PHE A 74 2.60 -2.45 9.12
C PHE A 74 3.40 -1.58 10.08
N ARG A 75 3.41 -0.27 9.81
CA ARG A 75 3.93 0.76 10.69
C ARG A 75 2.99 1.95 10.69
N ASN A 76 2.84 2.56 11.85
CA ASN A 76 2.23 3.86 12.03
C ASN A 76 3.18 4.68 12.89
N ASP A 77 3.96 5.54 12.26
CA ASP A 77 4.89 6.44 12.95
C ASP A 77 4.15 7.74 13.26
N VAL A 78 4.03 8.05 14.56
CA VAL A 78 3.22 9.18 15.05
C VAL A 78 4.12 10.22 15.71
N ASP A 79 4.11 11.43 15.18
CA ASP A 79 4.81 12.59 15.74
C ASP A 79 3.93 13.28 16.81
N ASN A 80 2.66 13.53 16.47
CA ASN A 80 1.69 14.15 17.37
C ASN A 80 0.98 13.10 18.24
N THR A 81 1.71 12.54 19.20
CA THR A 81 1.22 11.45 20.08
C THR A 81 0.07 11.86 21.00
N LYS A 82 -0.12 13.16 21.24
CA LYS A 82 -1.23 13.68 22.04
C LYS A 82 -2.58 13.48 21.35
N GLU A 83 -2.60 13.59 20.02
CA GLU A 83 -3.82 13.51 19.21
C GLU A 83 -4.02 12.10 18.63
N TYR A 84 -2.94 11.46 18.19
CA TYR A 84 -3.00 10.19 17.43
C TYR A 84 -2.51 8.97 18.21
N GLY A 85 -2.11 9.14 19.48
CA GLY A 85 -1.62 8.05 20.32
C GLY A 85 -0.18 7.63 19.99
N PRO A 86 0.29 6.50 20.56
CA PRO A 86 1.67 6.04 20.33
C PRO A 86 1.84 5.40 18.94
N SER A 87 3.07 5.43 18.42
CA SER A 87 3.43 4.69 17.22
C SER A 87 3.16 3.19 17.37
N GLN A 88 2.76 2.56 16.27
CA GLN A 88 2.40 1.14 16.23
C GLN A 88 3.14 0.41 15.13
N LYS A 89 3.43 -0.87 15.34
CA LYS A 89 3.99 -1.75 14.31
C LYS A 89 3.53 -3.18 14.50
N GLU A 90 3.35 -3.87 13.38
CA GLU A 90 2.93 -5.26 13.38
C GLU A 90 3.43 -5.98 12.13
N THR A 91 3.86 -7.23 12.30
CA THR A 91 4.09 -8.16 11.19
C THR A 91 3.04 -9.26 11.29
N TYR A 92 2.31 -9.49 10.20
CA TYR A 92 1.24 -10.48 10.13
C TYR A 92 1.37 -11.30 8.85
N ILE A 93 1.04 -12.60 8.92
CA ILE A 93 1.07 -13.49 7.76
C ILE A 93 -0.36 -13.76 7.29
N LYS A 94 -0.72 -13.25 6.11
CA LYS A 94 -1.96 -13.50 5.40
C LYS A 94 -1.68 -14.11 4.02
N LYS A 95 -1.91 -15.42 3.89
CA LYS A 95 -1.71 -16.17 2.65
C LYS A 95 -3.01 -16.34 1.87
N GLY A 96 -2.88 -16.70 0.59
CA GLY A 96 -4.01 -17.10 -0.27
C GLY A 96 -4.72 -15.95 -0.97
N ILE A 97 -4.24 -14.72 -0.81
CA ILE A 97 -4.73 -13.58 -1.59
C ILE A 97 -4.13 -13.65 -2.99
N LYS A 98 -5.00 -13.66 -4.01
CA LYS A 98 -4.61 -13.70 -5.42
C LYS A 98 -5.25 -12.50 -6.13
N ILE A 99 -4.40 -11.61 -6.61
CA ILE A 99 -4.77 -10.41 -7.36
C ILE A 99 -3.91 -10.42 -8.63
N ASN A 100 -4.51 -10.03 -9.75
CA ASN A 100 -3.82 -9.83 -11.00
C ASN A 100 -4.08 -8.41 -11.50
N LEU A 101 -3.35 -7.99 -12.54
CA LEU A 101 -3.48 -6.63 -13.07
C LEU A 101 -4.90 -6.30 -13.57
N GLN A 102 -5.64 -7.29 -14.06
CA GLN A 102 -6.99 -7.09 -14.61
C GLN A 102 -8.04 -6.87 -13.52
N ASN A 103 -7.93 -7.58 -12.40
CA ASN A 103 -8.89 -7.51 -11.29
C ASN A 103 -8.45 -6.59 -10.14
N ARG A 104 -7.33 -5.87 -10.31
CA ARG A 104 -6.72 -5.01 -9.29
C ARG A 104 -7.69 -3.99 -8.68
N ASN A 105 -8.63 -3.50 -9.47
CA ASN A 105 -9.59 -2.46 -9.07
C ASN A 105 -11.01 -2.99 -8.90
N ASP A 106 -11.26 -4.29 -9.08
CA ASP A 106 -12.60 -4.86 -9.06
C ASP A 106 -13.20 -4.91 -7.65
N LYS A 107 -12.36 -5.23 -6.65
CA LYS A 107 -12.75 -5.30 -5.22
C LYS A 107 -11.57 -4.96 -4.32
N SER A 108 -11.79 -4.02 -3.40
CA SER A 108 -10.87 -3.79 -2.27
C SER A 108 -10.96 -4.94 -1.28
N ILE A 109 -9.83 -5.56 -0.95
CA ILE A 109 -9.70 -6.58 0.08
C ILE A 109 -9.32 -5.89 1.39
N LYS A 110 -10.23 -5.96 2.36
CA LYS A 110 -10.00 -5.47 3.72
C LYS A 110 -9.33 -6.55 4.57
N ILE A 111 -8.26 -6.19 5.27
CA ILE A 111 -7.53 -7.04 6.22
C ILE A 111 -7.48 -6.30 7.56
N ILE A 112 -7.91 -6.96 8.63
CA ILE A 112 -7.81 -6.41 9.99
C ILE A 112 -6.62 -7.07 10.66
N LEU A 113 -5.68 -6.24 11.11
CA LEU A 113 -4.49 -6.72 11.80
C LEU A 113 -4.83 -7.24 13.21
N PRO A 114 -4.35 -8.43 13.60
CA PRO A 114 -4.78 -9.05 14.86
C PRO A 114 -4.31 -8.31 16.12
N LYS A 115 -3.15 -7.65 16.12
CA LYS A 115 -2.61 -6.97 17.32
C LYS A 115 -3.04 -5.51 17.40
N THR A 116 -2.80 -4.74 16.35
CA THR A 116 -3.08 -3.29 16.28
C THR A 116 -4.55 -2.98 16.01
N LYS A 117 -5.31 -3.95 15.46
CA LYS A 117 -6.69 -3.78 14.99
C LYS A 117 -6.86 -2.78 13.85
N GLU A 118 -5.76 -2.36 13.25
CA GLU A 118 -5.73 -1.47 12.10
C GLU A 118 -6.29 -2.17 10.85
N GLU A 119 -6.97 -1.39 10.03
CA GLU A 119 -7.58 -1.84 8.78
C GLU A 119 -6.65 -1.52 7.62
N ILE A 120 -6.26 -2.55 6.86
CA ILE A 120 -5.46 -2.47 5.65
C ILE A 120 -6.37 -2.78 4.48
N PHE A 121 -6.25 -1.98 3.41
CA PHE A 121 -6.94 -2.20 2.16
C PHE A 121 -5.91 -2.51 1.08
N ILE A 122 -6.15 -3.58 0.33
CA ILE A 122 -5.38 -3.92 -0.86
C ILE A 122 -6.31 -4.08 -2.05
#